data_AF-A0A950MQR2-F1
#
_entry.id   AF-A0A950MQR2-F1
#
_cell.length_a   1.000
_cell.length_b   1.000
_cell.length_c   1.000
_cell.angle_alpha   90.00
_cell.angle_beta   90.00
_cell.angle_gamma   90.00
#
_symmetry.space_group_name_H-M   'P 1'
#
loop_
_entity.id
_entity.type
_entity.pdbx_description
1 polymer ?
#
loop_
_entity_poly.entity_id
_entity_poly.type
_entity_poly.pdbx_seq_one_letter_code
_entity_poly.pdbx_strand_id
1 'polypeptide(L)'
;MTSNHAQLIERGWAALPVEYRMPENAPTLDEARAWCRRLAETHYENFHVASWFLPRRLRPHFHSIYAYCRVSDDLGDETGDRDASLALLDLW
;
A
#
# COMPACT_ATOMS: atom_id res chain seq x y z
N MET A 1 0.35 27.40 8.22
CA MET A 1 0.84 26.66 7.02
C MET A 1 0.50 25.17 7.05
N THR A 2 0.18 24.57 8.21
CA THR A 2 -0.21 23.14 8.34
C THR A 2 -1.56 22.78 7.70
N SER A 3 -2.48 23.74 7.58
CA SER A 3 -3.84 23.50 7.07
C SER A 3 -3.88 22.99 5.63
N ASN A 4 -2.94 23.41 4.77
CA ASN A 4 -2.91 22.99 3.35
C ASN A 4 -2.42 21.54 3.21
N HIS A 5 -1.43 21.13 4.01
CA HIS A 5 -0.83 19.79 3.90
C HIS A 5 -1.80 18.70 4.39
N ALA A 6 -2.53 18.93 5.49
CA ALA A 6 -3.55 18.00 5.95
C ALA A 6 -4.69 17.81 4.93
N GLN A 7 -5.08 18.89 4.22
CA GLN A 7 -6.09 18.81 3.16
C GLN A 7 -5.59 18.00 1.95
N LEU A 8 -4.31 18.11 1.59
CA LEU A 8 -3.71 17.29 0.52
C LEU A 8 -3.71 15.80 0.88
N ILE A 9 -3.35 15.46 2.13
CA ILE A 9 -3.41 14.08 2.63
C ILE A 9 -4.85 13.54 2.58
N GLU A 10 -5.83 14.31 3.07
CA GLU A 10 -7.24 13.90 3.05
C GLU A 10 -7.76 13.67 1.63
N ARG A 11 -7.42 14.56 0.70
CA ARG A 11 -7.78 14.43 -0.72
C ARG A 11 -7.13 13.19 -1.35
N GLY A 12 -5.86 12.93 -1.07
CA GLY A 12 -5.19 11.72 -1.53
C GLY A 12 -5.85 10.45 -1.00
N TRP A 13 -6.13 10.38 0.31
CA TRP A 13 -6.83 9.23 0.92
C TRP A 13 -8.28 9.05 0.48
N ALA A 14 -8.90 10.07 -0.13
CA ALA A 14 -10.23 9.96 -0.71
C ALA A 14 -10.20 9.27 -2.10
N ALA A 15 -9.05 9.28 -2.78
CA ALA A 15 -8.87 8.65 -4.08
C ALA A 15 -8.44 7.17 -4.00
N LEU A 16 -7.98 6.71 -2.83
CA LEU A 16 -7.37 5.40 -2.63
C LEU A 16 -8.25 4.45 -1.80
N PRO A 17 -8.03 3.13 -1.90
CA PRO A 17 -8.68 2.14 -1.04
C PRO A 17 -8.47 2.43 0.44
N VAL A 18 -9.51 2.24 1.26
CA VAL A 18 -9.44 2.49 2.71
C VAL A 18 -8.42 1.58 3.39
N GLU A 19 -8.16 0.41 2.82
CA GLU A 19 -7.23 -0.59 3.31
C GLU A 19 -5.77 -0.14 3.24
N TYR A 20 -5.45 0.91 2.48
CA TYR A 20 -4.11 1.48 2.37
C TYR A 20 -3.81 2.52 3.45
N ARG A 21 -4.83 2.97 4.18
CA ARG A 21 -4.64 3.97 5.23
C ARG A 21 -3.77 3.40 6.33
N MET A 22 -2.81 4.21 6.78
CA MET A 22 -1.97 3.87 7.92
C MET A 22 -2.84 3.71 9.17
N PRO A 23 -2.75 2.58 9.89
CA PRO A 23 -3.52 2.38 11.10
C PRO A 23 -3.04 3.33 12.20
N GLU A 24 -3.96 3.77 13.07
CA GLU A 24 -3.62 4.63 14.23
C GLU A 24 -2.62 3.98 15.18
N ASN A 25 -2.66 2.64 15.29
CA ASN A 25 -1.76 1.86 16.12
C ASN A 25 -0.95 0.91 15.24
N ALA A 26 0.33 0.75 15.55
CA ALA A 26 1.19 -0.18 14.85
C ALA A 26 0.66 -1.62 14.99
N PRO A 27 0.45 -2.35 13.87
CA PRO A 27 -0.04 -3.72 13.93
C PRO A 27 1.03 -4.66 14.51
N THR A 28 0.59 -5.79 15.05
CA THR A 28 1.50 -6.90 15.33
C THR A 28 2.09 -7.44 14.03
N LEU A 29 3.23 -8.14 14.13
CA LEU A 29 3.89 -8.74 12.97
C LEU A 29 2.98 -9.72 12.21
N ASP A 30 2.14 -10.47 12.93
CA ASP A 30 1.24 -11.44 12.32
C ASP A 30 0.07 -10.77 11.59
N GLU A 31 -0.47 -9.68 12.14
CA GLU A 31 -1.48 -8.84 11.47
C GLU A 31 -0.91 -8.21 10.19
N ALA A 32 0.30 -7.64 10.27
CA ALA A 32 0.98 -7.05 9.12
C ALA A 32 1.22 -8.08 8.01
N ARG A 33 1.69 -9.28 8.37
CA ARG A 33 1.89 -10.39 7.42
C ARG A 33 0.58 -10.87 6.81
N ALA A 34 -0.48 -10.96 7.60
CA ALA A 34 -1.80 -11.36 7.12
C ALA A 34 -2.36 -10.34 6.12
N TRP A 35 -2.18 -9.05 6.39
CA TRP A 35 -2.57 -7.98 5.46
C TRP A 35 -1.76 -8.04 4.16
N CYS A 36 -0.43 -8.14 4.24
CA CYS A 36 0.44 -8.26 3.07
C CYS A 36 0.04 -9.46 2.19
N ARG A 37 -0.23 -10.62 2.82
CA ARG A 37 -0.71 -11.81 2.11
C ARG A 37 -2.02 -11.54 1.39
N ARG A 38 -3.01 -10.94 2.07
CA ARG A 38 -4.31 -10.64 1.44
C ARG A 38 -4.12 -9.76 0.22
N LEU A 39 -3.39 -8.64 0.36
CA LEU A 39 -3.14 -7.72 -0.74
C LEU A 39 -2.46 -8.43 -1.93
N ALA A 40 -1.41 -9.21 -1.63
CA ALA A 40 -0.64 -9.97 -2.62
C ALA A 40 -1.34 -11.24 -3.14
N GLU A 41 -2.56 -11.55 -2.68
CA GLU A 41 -3.39 -12.64 -3.23
C GLU A 41 -4.64 -12.10 -3.94
N THR A 42 -5.11 -10.88 -3.61
CA THR A 42 -6.30 -10.26 -4.22
C THR A 42 -6.06 -9.32 -5.41
N HIS A 43 -4.90 -8.65 -5.53
CA HIS A 43 -4.63 -7.72 -6.65
C HIS A 43 -4.22 -8.46 -7.94
N TYR A 44 -5.15 -8.67 -8.87
CA TYR A 44 -4.88 -9.45 -10.08
C TYR A 44 -3.94 -8.73 -11.08
N GLU A 45 -2.63 -8.87 -10.88
CA GLU A 45 -1.60 -8.50 -11.84
C GLU A 45 -0.73 -9.72 -12.23
N ASN A 46 0.03 -9.62 -13.32
CA ASN A 46 0.94 -10.67 -13.80
C ASN A 46 1.87 -11.23 -12.70
N PHE A 47 2.21 -10.42 -11.70
CA PHE A 47 2.98 -10.81 -10.51
C PHE A 47 2.30 -11.86 -9.63
N HIS A 48 0.96 -11.90 -9.56
CA HIS A 48 0.24 -12.93 -8.81
C HIS A 48 0.46 -14.32 -9.42
N VAL A 49 0.47 -14.41 -10.75
CA VAL A 49 0.72 -15.67 -11.46
C VAL A 49 2.19 -16.08 -11.32
N ALA A 50 3.12 -15.13 -11.42
CA ALA A 50 4.55 -15.41 -11.20
C ALA A 50 4.85 -15.91 -9.78
N SER A 51 4.13 -15.41 -8.76
CA SER A 51 4.27 -15.86 -7.37
C SER A 51 3.88 -17.32 -7.12
N TRP A 52 3.15 -17.95 -8.04
CA TRP A 52 2.85 -19.39 -7.97
C TRP A 52 4.06 -20.27 -8.27
N PHE A 53 5.04 -19.75 -9.01
CA PHE A 53 6.31 -20.44 -9.26
C PHE A 53 7.34 -20.23 -8.14
N LEU A 54 7.03 -19.37 -7.16
CA LEU A 54 7.91 -19.12 -6.03
C LEU A 54 7.84 -20.29 -5.02
N PRO A 55 8.98 -20.81 -4.52
CA PRO A 55 8.97 -21.80 -3.46
C PRO A 55 8.12 -21.36 -2.26
N ARG A 56 7.31 -22.26 -1.70
CA ARG A 56 6.36 -21.96 -0.60
C ARG A 56 6.97 -21.20 0.57
N ARG A 57 8.24 -21.49 0.91
CA ARG A 57 8.97 -20.83 1.99
C ARG A 57 9.24 -19.32 1.75
N LEU A 58 9.28 -18.89 0.49
CA LEU A 58 9.60 -17.51 0.12
C LEU A 58 8.37 -16.62 -0.03
N ARG A 59 7.18 -17.22 -0.22
CA ARG A 59 5.93 -16.49 -0.46
C ARG A 59 5.62 -15.45 0.63
N PRO A 60 5.80 -15.73 1.94
CA PRO A 60 5.55 -14.72 2.97
C PRO A 60 6.44 -13.47 2.83
N HIS A 61 7.72 -13.64 2.45
CA HIS A 61 8.63 -12.52 2.23
C HIS A 61 8.26 -11.73 0.97
N PHE A 62 7.90 -12.44 -0.09
CA PHE A 62 7.41 -11.83 -1.32
C PHE A 62 6.15 -11.00 -1.09
N HIS A 63 5.18 -11.49 -0.31
CA HIS A 63 3.96 -10.75 -0.01
C HIS A 63 4.27 -9.38 0.62
N SER A 64 5.21 -9.32 1.56
CA SER A 64 5.60 -8.05 2.19
C SER A 64 6.24 -7.07 1.22
N ILE A 65 7.13 -7.55 0.33
CA ILE A 65 7.78 -6.70 -0.69
C ILE A 65 6.77 -6.24 -1.73
N TYR A 66 5.93 -7.16 -2.23
CA TYR A 66 4.88 -6.83 -3.18
C TYR A 66 3.92 -5.79 -2.61
N ALA A 67 3.49 -5.96 -1.36
CA ALA A 67 2.57 -5.02 -0.72
C ALA A 67 3.18 -3.63 -0.54
N TYR A 68 4.46 -3.54 -0.16
CA TYR A 68 5.19 -2.27 -0.11
C TYR A 68 5.18 -1.57 -1.47
N CYS A 69 5.60 -2.29 -2.53
CA CYS A 69 5.69 -1.71 -3.87
C CYS A 69 4.32 -1.28 -4.39
N ARG A 70 3.30 -2.13 -4.23
CA ARG A 70 1.96 -1.86 -4.75
C ARG A 70 1.32 -0.64 -4.08
N VAL A 71 1.45 -0.50 -2.76
CA VAL A 71 0.96 0.70 -2.08
C VAL A 71 1.73 1.94 -2.56
N SER A 72 3.06 1.90 -2.58
CA SER A 72 3.85 3.07 -3.00
C SER A 72 3.56 3.53 -4.42
N ASP A 73 3.27 2.59 -5.31
CA ASP A 73 2.87 2.83 -6.70
C ASP A 73 1.49 3.51 -6.77
N ASP A 74 0.51 2.96 -6.06
CA ASP A 74 -0.85 3.54 -5.99
C ASP A 74 -0.85 4.93 -5.33
N LEU A 75 -0.02 5.16 -4.29
CA LEU A 75 0.17 6.49 -3.69
C LEU A 75 0.69 7.51 -4.72
N GLY A 76 1.52 7.08 -5.66
CA GLY A 76 2.08 7.92 -6.71
C GLY A 76 1.07 8.21 -7.83
N ASP A 77 0.42 7.16 -8.34
CA ASP A 77 -0.23 7.18 -9.64
C ASP A 77 -1.77 7.31 -9.57
N GLU A 78 -2.41 6.83 -8.50
CA GLU A 78 -3.87 6.70 -8.45
C GLU A 78 -4.59 7.91 -7.80
N THR A 79 -3.86 8.85 -7.21
CA THR A 79 -4.49 10.02 -6.55
C THR A 79 -5.07 11.03 -7.54
N GLY A 80 -4.58 11.05 -8.77
CA GLY A 80 -4.94 12.03 -9.81
C GLY A 80 -4.50 13.48 -9.51
N ASP A 81 -3.78 13.73 -8.41
CA ASP A 81 -3.27 15.04 -8.00
C ASP A 81 -1.84 14.91 -7.49
N ARG A 82 -0.89 15.45 -8.26
CA ARG A 82 0.54 15.37 -7.95
C ARG A 82 0.88 15.87 -6.54
N ASP A 83 0.27 16.96 -6.10
CA ASP A 83 0.61 17.55 -4.80
C ASP A 83 0.00 16.72 -3.66
N ALA A 84 -1.13 16.05 -3.91
CA ALA A 84 -1.68 15.05 -2.99
C ALA A 84 -0.84 13.76 -2.95
N SER A 85 -0.36 13.26 -4.09
CA SER A 85 0.57 12.11 -4.13
C SER A 85 1.83 12.39 -3.32
N LEU A 86 2.45 13.56 -3.51
CA LEU A 86 3.65 13.94 -2.76
C LEU A 86 3.37 14.04 -1.25
N ALA A 87 2.22 14.60 -0.86
CA ALA A 87 1.85 14.68 0.56
C ALA A 87 1.61 13.30 1.19
N LEU A 88 1.05 12.33 0.45
CA LEU A 88 0.89 10.95 0.92
C LEU A 88 2.22 10.21 1.01
N LEU A 89 3.10 10.38 0.02
CA LEU A 89 4.43 9.76 0.02
C LEU A 89 5.34 10.32 1.12
N ASP A 90 5.22 11.61 1.47
CA ASP A 90 5.93 12.21 2.61
C ASP A 90 5.42 11.68 3.97
N LEU A 91 4.15 11.28 4.04
CA LEU A 91 3.52 10.76 5.27
C LEU A 91 3.89 9.29 5.55
N TRP A 92 4.01 8.49 4.50
CA TRP A 92 4.12 7.03 4.54
C TRP A 92 5.51 6.52 4.93
#